data_AF-A0A3N2GT90-F1
#
_entry.id   AF-A0A3N2GT90-F1
#
_cell.length_a   1.000
_cell.length_b   1.000
_cell.length_c   1.000
_cell.angle_alpha   90.00
_cell.angle_beta   90.00
_cell.angle_gamma   90.00
#
_symmetry.space_group_name_H-M   'P 1'
#
loop_
_entity.id
_entity.type
_entity.pdbx_description
1 polymer ?
#
loop_
_entity_poly.entity_id
_entity_poly.type
_entity_poly.pdbx_seq_one_letter_code
_entity_poly.pdbx_strand_id
1 'polypeptide(L)'
;MPTHEARLRAVARRTLPPPIAERWISLIRPAVRLRPARRGDRVVGRLGGCPAVPDDFEWPVWPGEGSLSFVASVDCAKLPRESIDLALPADGTLLFFYFDDTLGYFDPAFPPRTVGVWDPESLTAGARVIHVPAGVPVTEREPPADIEPYDWIPLAAAHRLTGPDWSHPAFRAACRDLPANVLSFFDDDANGDAFMAGLAATVPSPAHQIGGYAFPVQDAVELDVAAAHLRADLVRDEQAWPAVQEEARR
;
A
#
# COMPACT_ATOMS: atom_id res chain seq x y z
N MET A 1 7.99 -10.08 25.58
CA MET A 1 8.10 -9.06 24.51
C MET A 1 6.74 -8.37 24.38
N PRO A 2 6.67 -7.03 24.35
CA PRO A 2 5.39 -6.32 24.17
C PRO A 2 4.73 -6.69 22.85
N THR A 3 3.39 -6.72 22.82
CA THR A 3 2.62 -6.98 21.59
C THR A 3 2.87 -5.88 20.56
N HIS A 4 2.58 -6.16 19.28
CA HIS A 4 2.72 -5.15 18.22
C HIS A 4 1.88 -3.90 18.50
N GLU A 5 0.64 -4.10 18.94
CA GLU A 5 -0.25 -3.01 19.36
C GLU A 5 0.35 -2.17 20.49
N ALA A 6 0.89 -2.82 21.54
CA ALA A 6 1.50 -2.11 22.65
C ALA A 6 2.70 -1.28 22.18
N ARG A 7 3.47 -1.77 21.20
CA ARG A 7 4.58 -1.01 20.59
C ARG A 7 4.09 0.20 19.81
N LEU A 8 3.04 0.08 18.99
CA LEU A 8 2.44 1.22 18.28
C LEU A 8 1.93 2.30 19.25
N ARG A 9 1.14 1.91 20.25
CA ARG A 9 0.64 2.84 21.28
C ARG A 9 1.79 3.51 22.05
N ALA A 10 2.86 2.76 22.33
CA ALA A 10 4.04 3.29 23.01
C ALA A 10 4.86 4.26 22.14
N VAL A 11 4.89 4.08 20.82
CA VAL A 11 5.46 5.09 19.89
C VAL A 11 4.64 6.36 19.98
N ALA A 12 3.33 6.29 19.72
CA ALA A 12 2.45 7.46 19.74
C ALA A 12 2.56 8.27 21.04
N ARG A 13 2.52 7.61 22.20
CA ARG A 13 2.64 8.30 23.51
C ARG A 13 4.02 8.87 23.80
N ARG A 14 5.07 8.37 23.15
CA ARG A 14 6.45 8.84 23.35
C ARG A 14 6.78 10.03 22.45
N THR A 15 6.22 10.06 21.25
CA THR A 15 6.62 11.02 20.20
C THR A 15 5.56 12.07 19.91
N LEU A 16 4.31 11.89 20.35
CA LEU A 16 3.23 12.85 20.12
C LEU A 16 2.76 13.48 21.45
N PRO A 17 2.29 14.74 21.43
CA PRO A 17 1.61 15.33 22.58
C PRO A 17 0.42 14.46 23.03
N PRO A 18 0.12 14.36 24.34
CA PRO A 18 -0.93 13.48 24.85
C PRO A 18 -2.29 13.54 24.11
N PRO A 19 -2.86 14.73 23.83
CA PRO A 19 -4.11 14.80 23.06
C PRO A 19 -3.97 14.26 21.63
N ILE A 20 -2.87 14.56 20.93
CA ILE A 20 -2.61 14.05 19.57
C ILE A 20 -2.37 12.54 19.58
N ALA A 21 -1.63 12.04 20.57
CA ALA A 21 -1.36 10.60 20.74
C ALA A 21 -2.66 9.80 20.86
N GLU A 22 -3.62 10.25 21.68
CA GLU A 22 -4.88 9.53 21.85
C GLU A 22 -5.78 9.63 20.60
N ARG A 23 -5.75 10.75 19.86
CA ARG A 23 -6.38 10.84 18.53
C ARG A 23 -5.78 9.82 17.55
N TRP A 24 -4.47 9.77 17.44
CA TRP A 24 -3.78 8.82 16.56
C TRP A 24 -4.08 7.37 16.95
N ILE A 25 -4.02 7.05 18.25
CA ILE A 25 -4.31 5.70 18.77
C ILE A 25 -5.74 5.27 18.43
N SER A 26 -6.70 6.20 18.45
CA SER A 26 -8.09 5.90 18.08
C SER A 26 -8.28 5.53 16.61
N LEU A 27 -7.32 5.88 15.74
CA LEU A 27 -7.35 5.56 14.32
C LEU A 27 -6.77 4.17 14.04
N ILE A 28 -6.07 3.52 14.98
CA ILE A 28 -5.45 2.21 14.74
C ILE A 28 -6.50 1.21 14.23
N ARG A 29 -6.20 0.58 13.09
CA ARG A 29 -7.12 -0.35 12.41
C ARG A 29 -6.42 -1.63 11.95
N PRO A 30 -7.15 -2.74 11.79
CA PRO A 30 -6.57 -4.02 11.41
C PRO A 30 -6.12 -4.01 9.95
N ALA A 31 -5.17 -4.90 9.67
CA ALA A 31 -4.65 -5.19 8.35
C ALA A 31 -4.16 -6.63 8.27
N VAL A 32 -3.95 -7.11 7.05
CA VAL A 32 -3.34 -8.42 6.79
C VAL A 32 -1.96 -8.24 6.24
N ARG A 33 -0.97 -8.62 7.04
CA ARG A 33 0.41 -8.66 6.60
C ARG A 33 0.67 -9.91 5.77
N LEU A 34 1.30 -9.72 4.61
CA LEU A 34 1.83 -10.80 3.80
C LEU A 34 3.31 -10.98 4.14
N ARG A 35 3.67 -12.21 4.49
CA ARG A 35 5.04 -12.59 4.83
C ARG A 35 5.40 -13.91 4.14
N PRO A 36 6.70 -14.20 3.92
CA PRO A 36 7.10 -15.52 3.47
C PRO A 36 6.50 -16.62 4.35
N ALA A 37 5.90 -17.61 3.70
CA ALA A 37 5.29 -18.75 4.35
C ALA A 37 6.37 -19.64 4.96
N ARG A 38 6.09 -20.16 6.16
CA ARG A 38 6.91 -21.14 6.85
C ARG A 38 6.21 -22.50 6.81
N ARG A 39 6.94 -23.56 7.13
CA ARG A 39 6.37 -24.92 7.21
C ARG A 39 5.15 -24.94 8.13
N GLY A 40 4.01 -25.38 7.60
CA GLY A 40 2.74 -25.48 8.33
C GLY A 40 1.85 -24.23 8.22
N ASP A 41 2.33 -23.14 7.64
CA ASP A 41 1.47 -21.98 7.36
C ASP A 41 0.48 -22.31 6.23
N ARG A 42 -0.72 -21.73 6.33
CA ARG A 42 -1.65 -21.66 5.19
C ARG A 42 -1.12 -20.63 4.20
N VAL A 43 -0.78 -21.08 3.00
CA VAL A 43 -0.40 -20.20 1.89
C VAL A 43 -1.64 -19.48 1.37
N VAL A 44 -1.61 -18.15 1.35
CA VAL A 44 -2.70 -17.28 0.89
C VAL A 44 -2.41 -16.64 -0.47
N GLY A 45 -1.19 -16.81 -0.99
CA GLY A 45 -0.75 -16.13 -2.21
C GLY A 45 0.74 -16.35 -2.46
N ARG A 46 1.31 -15.56 -3.38
CA ARG A 46 2.74 -15.53 -3.69
C ARG A 46 3.21 -14.15 -4.14
N LEU A 47 4.50 -13.87 -3.97
CA LEU A 47 5.21 -12.86 -4.76
C LEU A 47 5.83 -13.54 -5.98
N GLY A 48 5.89 -12.81 -7.09
CA GLY A 48 6.68 -13.17 -8.28
C GLY A 48 6.37 -14.54 -8.92
N GLY A 49 7.29 -14.95 -9.77
CA GLY A 49 7.16 -16.07 -10.70
C GLY A 49 6.22 -15.75 -11.87
N CYS A 50 5.73 -16.80 -12.53
CA CYS A 50 4.78 -16.68 -13.64
C CYS A 50 3.34 -16.62 -13.09
N PRO A 51 2.48 -15.67 -13.47
CA PRO A 51 1.09 -15.66 -13.01
C PRO A 51 0.30 -16.83 -13.61
N ALA A 52 -0.61 -17.41 -12.81
CA ALA A 52 -1.60 -18.36 -13.31
C ALA A 52 -2.80 -17.58 -13.83
N VAL A 53 -3.05 -17.64 -15.14
CA VAL A 53 -4.05 -16.81 -15.84
C VAL A 53 -4.93 -17.64 -16.77
N PRO A 54 -6.14 -17.15 -17.09
CA PRO A 54 -7.00 -17.75 -18.11
C PRO A 54 -6.34 -17.79 -19.50
N ASP A 55 -6.86 -18.64 -20.40
CA ASP A 55 -6.31 -18.79 -21.75
C ASP A 55 -6.42 -17.49 -22.57
N ASP A 56 -7.51 -16.75 -22.42
CA ASP A 56 -7.80 -15.47 -23.08
C ASP A 56 -7.15 -14.25 -22.40
N PHE A 57 -6.29 -14.47 -21.40
CA PHE A 57 -5.62 -13.40 -20.70
C PHE A 57 -4.77 -12.55 -21.66
N GLU A 58 -4.97 -11.24 -21.65
CA GLU A 58 -4.09 -10.29 -22.31
C GLU A 58 -3.10 -9.73 -21.28
N TRP A 59 -1.81 -9.76 -21.61
CA TRP A 59 -0.80 -9.25 -20.68
C TRP A 59 -0.96 -7.73 -20.53
N PRO A 60 -1.02 -7.20 -19.29
CA PRO A 60 -1.17 -5.77 -19.08
C PRO A 60 0.07 -5.01 -19.55
N VAL A 61 -0.15 -3.93 -20.30
CA VAL A 61 0.89 -3.09 -20.91
C VAL A 61 0.61 -1.62 -20.58
N TRP A 62 1.67 -0.85 -20.33
CA TRP A 62 1.64 0.61 -20.36
C TRP A 62 1.97 1.06 -21.80
N PRO A 63 1.01 1.61 -22.56
CA PRO A 63 1.24 2.01 -23.94
C PRO A 63 2.44 2.94 -24.10
N GLY A 64 3.37 2.54 -24.97
CA GLY A 64 4.60 3.30 -25.23
C GLY A 64 5.76 3.00 -24.29
N GLU A 65 5.53 2.33 -23.16
CA GLU A 65 6.57 2.02 -22.17
C GLU A 65 6.92 0.53 -22.11
N GLY A 66 5.92 -0.36 -22.07
CA GLY A 66 6.18 -1.80 -22.08
C GLY A 66 5.22 -2.62 -21.21
N SER A 67 5.55 -3.89 -21.07
CA SER A 67 4.76 -4.86 -20.30
C SER A 67 4.88 -4.59 -18.79
N LEU A 68 3.79 -4.82 -18.03
CA LEU A 68 3.84 -4.71 -16.57
C LEU A 68 4.34 -6.01 -15.94
N SER A 69 5.23 -5.90 -14.97
CA SER A 69 5.78 -7.02 -14.20
C SER A 69 4.72 -7.59 -13.24
N PHE A 70 4.62 -8.91 -13.17
CA PHE A 70 3.76 -9.58 -12.20
C PHE A 70 4.37 -9.50 -10.81
N VAL A 71 3.73 -8.78 -9.90
CA VAL A 71 4.22 -8.53 -8.54
C VAL A 71 3.81 -9.65 -7.59
N ALA A 72 2.52 -10.00 -7.56
CA ALA A 72 1.97 -10.90 -6.57
C ALA A 72 0.62 -11.48 -6.99
N SER A 73 0.26 -12.63 -6.41
CA SER A 73 -1.12 -13.10 -6.39
C SER A 73 -1.61 -13.38 -4.98
N VAL A 74 -2.91 -13.21 -4.77
CA VAL A 74 -3.58 -13.44 -3.49
C VAL A 74 -4.91 -14.12 -3.71
N ASP A 75 -5.11 -15.25 -3.03
CA ASP A 75 -6.37 -15.99 -3.00
C ASP A 75 -7.31 -15.38 -1.98
N CYS A 76 -8.37 -14.74 -2.48
CA CYS A 76 -9.37 -14.02 -1.69
C CYS A 76 -10.11 -14.92 -0.69
N ALA A 77 -10.28 -16.21 -0.98
CA ALA A 77 -10.95 -17.16 -0.09
C ALA A 77 -10.04 -17.60 1.07
N LYS A 78 -8.73 -17.35 0.98
CA LYS A 78 -7.75 -17.73 2.00
C LYS A 78 -7.36 -16.60 2.95
N LEU A 79 -7.75 -15.36 2.64
CA LEU A 79 -7.50 -14.21 3.49
C LEU A 79 -8.36 -14.22 4.77
N PRO A 80 -7.81 -13.78 5.92
CA PRO A 80 -8.59 -13.58 7.14
C PRO A 80 -9.43 -12.31 7.04
N ARG A 81 -10.68 -12.45 6.58
CA ARG A 81 -11.58 -11.33 6.24
C ARG A 81 -11.88 -10.42 7.42
N GLU A 82 -11.93 -10.96 8.63
CA GLU A 82 -12.14 -10.21 9.87
C GLU A 82 -11.04 -9.18 10.14
N SER A 83 -9.89 -9.30 9.47
CA SER A 83 -8.72 -8.44 9.59
C SER A 83 -8.57 -7.46 8.43
N ILE A 84 -9.53 -7.42 7.49
CA ILE A 84 -9.47 -6.62 6.26
C ILE A 84 -10.63 -5.64 6.27
N ASP A 85 -10.32 -4.36 6.19
CA ASP A 85 -11.26 -3.25 6.14
C ASP A 85 -11.55 -2.76 4.70
N LEU A 86 -11.25 -3.59 3.71
CA LEU A 86 -11.48 -3.36 2.28
C LEU A 86 -12.52 -4.33 1.72
N ALA A 87 -13.33 -3.86 0.77
CA ALA A 87 -14.27 -4.69 0.03
C ALA A 87 -13.53 -5.55 -1.02
N LEU A 88 -13.05 -6.73 -0.61
CA LEU A 88 -12.41 -7.68 -1.52
C LEU A 88 -13.41 -8.74 -2.03
N PRO A 89 -13.25 -9.25 -3.27
CA PRO A 89 -14.04 -10.37 -3.78
C PRO A 89 -14.09 -11.53 -2.79
N ALA A 90 -15.21 -12.26 -2.70
CA ALA A 90 -15.38 -13.36 -1.73
C ALA A 90 -14.42 -14.54 -1.98
N ASP A 91 -14.08 -14.75 -3.24
CA ASP A 91 -13.27 -15.84 -3.74
C ASP A 91 -12.47 -15.40 -4.99
N GLY A 92 -11.81 -16.38 -5.63
CA GLY A 92 -10.92 -16.13 -6.76
C GLY A 92 -9.56 -15.60 -6.33
N THR A 93 -8.78 -15.18 -7.32
CA THR A 93 -7.40 -14.72 -7.13
C THR A 93 -7.25 -13.30 -7.65
N LEU A 94 -6.71 -12.41 -6.83
CA LEU A 94 -6.22 -11.11 -7.28
C LEU A 94 -4.79 -11.26 -7.78
N LEU A 95 -4.52 -10.73 -8.97
CA LEU A 95 -3.20 -10.64 -9.59
C LEU A 95 -2.80 -9.17 -9.63
N PHE A 96 -1.61 -8.85 -9.13
CA PHE A 96 -1.09 -7.50 -9.06
C PHE A 96 0.06 -7.36 -10.06
N PHE A 97 -0.01 -6.30 -10.86
CA PHE A 97 0.97 -5.96 -11.88
C PHE A 97 1.41 -4.51 -11.73
N TYR A 98 2.68 -4.26 -11.97
CA TYR A 98 3.29 -2.93 -11.85
C TYR A 98 4.40 -2.78 -12.90
N PHE A 99 4.54 -1.60 -13.46
CA PHE A 99 5.61 -1.28 -14.39
C PHE A 99 6.92 -1.07 -13.63
N ASP A 100 7.85 -1.99 -13.82
CA ASP A 100 9.18 -1.94 -13.21
C ASP A 100 10.23 -1.85 -14.31
N ASP A 101 10.81 -0.66 -14.45
CA ASP A 101 11.90 -0.39 -15.40
C ASP A 101 13.27 -0.75 -14.80
N THR A 102 13.37 -1.96 -14.22
CA THR A 102 14.60 -2.42 -13.56
C THR A 102 15.77 -2.48 -14.54
N LEU A 103 15.50 -2.59 -15.84
CA LEU A 103 16.49 -2.54 -16.91
C LEU A 103 16.96 -1.11 -17.21
N GLY A 104 16.06 -0.11 -17.22
CA GLY A 104 16.41 1.30 -17.46
C GLY A 104 17.17 1.95 -16.30
N TYR A 105 17.01 1.49 -15.07
CA TYR A 105 17.74 2.02 -13.90
C TYR A 105 19.28 1.95 -14.03
N PHE A 106 19.79 1.02 -14.85
CA PHE A 106 21.22 0.83 -15.05
C PHE A 106 21.74 1.38 -16.39
N ASP A 107 20.87 1.94 -17.23
CA ASP A 107 21.26 2.59 -18.49
C ASP A 107 21.30 4.13 -18.32
N PRO A 108 22.49 4.75 -18.21
CA PRO A 108 22.60 6.21 -18.06
C PRO A 108 22.12 7.00 -19.29
N ALA A 109 21.87 6.35 -20.44
CA ALA A 109 21.29 6.99 -21.62
C ALA A 109 19.76 7.15 -21.53
N PHE A 110 19.09 6.41 -20.65
CA PHE A 110 17.64 6.43 -20.50
C PHE A 110 17.26 6.57 -19.02
N PRO A 111 16.77 7.74 -18.56
CA PRO A 111 16.31 7.86 -17.20
C PRO A 111 15.15 6.87 -16.98
N PRO A 112 15.14 6.11 -15.87
CA PRO A 112 14.15 5.08 -15.65
C PRO A 112 12.75 5.69 -15.63
N ARG A 113 11.84 5.08 -16.39
CA ARG A 113 10.42 5.43 -16.39
C ARG A 113 9.83 4.92 -15.08
N THR A 114 9.19 5.81 -14.34
CA THR A 114 8.65 5.50 -13.02
C THR A 114 7.19 5.91 -12.93
N VAL A 115 6.40 5.10 -12.23
CA VAL A 115 4.99 5.40 -11.95
C VAL A 115 4.94 6.35 -10.76
N GLY A 116 4.21 7.46 -10.90
CA GLY A 116 4.06 8.40 -9.81
C GLY A 116 3.13 9.56 -10.11
N VAL A 117 2.76 10.28 -9.04
CA VAL A 117 1.77 11.37 -9.06
C VAL A 117 2.12 12.55 -9.95
N TRP A 118 3.39 12.72 -10.30
CA TRP A 118 3.82 13.77 -11.23
C TRP A 118 3.30 13.53 -12.66
N ASP A 119 2.91 12.29 -12.97
CA ASP A 119 2.27 11.89 -14.21
C ASP A 119 1.01 11.04 -13.88
N PRO A 120 -0.17 11.67 -13.75
CA PRO A 120 -1.41 10.96 -13.42
C PRO A 120 -1.75 9.81 -14.37
N GLU A 121 -1.37 9.91 -15.65
CA GLU A 121 -1.56 8.82 -16.60
C GLU A 121 -0.75 7.59 -16.19
N SER A 122 0.49 7.79 -15.72
CA SER A 122 1.35 6.70 -15.21
C SER A 122 0.69 5.91 -14.08
N LEU A 123 -0.04 6.55 -13.16
CA LEU A 123 -0.74 5.85 -12.08
C LEU A 123 -1.83 4.92 -12.61
N THR A 124 -2.51 5.36 -13.66
CA THR A 124 -3.57 4.60 -14.33
C THR A 124 -3.08 3.69 -15.44
N ALA A 125 -1.83 3.76 -15.90
CA ALA A 125 -1.31 2.93 -16.99
C ALA A 125 -0.25 1.93 -16.51
N GLY A 126 0.56 2.33 -15.53
CA GLY A 126 1.69 1.56 -15.01
C GLY A 126 1.36 0.61 -13.84
N ALA A 127 0.10 0.47 -13.43
CA ALA A 127 -0.32 -0.53 -12.44
C ALA A 127 -1.66 -1.17 -12.79
N ARG A 128 -1.82 -2.48 -12.53
CA ARG A 128 -3.05 -3.22 -12.77
C ARG A 128 -3.33 -4.21 -11.65
N VAL A 129 -4.60 -4.31 -11.26
CA VAL A 129 -5.11 -5.40 -10.43
C VAL A 129 -6.17 -6.14 -11.25
N ILE A 130 -5.99 -7.44 -11.41
CA ILE A 130 -6.89 -8.30 -12.18
C ILE A 130 -7.47 -9.35 -11.24
N HIS A 131 -8.80 -9.47 -11.22
CA HIS A 131 -9.48 -10.55 -10.51
C HIS A 131 -9.75 -11.70 -11.46
N VAL A 132 -9.22 -12.88 -11.11
CA VAL A 132 -9.57 -14.14 -11.76
C VAL A 132 -10.62 -14.84 -10.90
N PRO A 133 -11.87 -14.99 -11.36
CA PRO A 133 -12.93 -15.63 -10.59
C PRO A 133 -12.61 -17.08 -10.22
N ALA A 134 -13.16 -17.55 -9.10
CA ALA A 134 -13.01 -18.95 -8.70
C ALA A 134 -13.61 -19.90 -9.76
N GLY A 135 -12.91 -21.02 -10.02
CA GLY A 135 -13.36 -22.05 -10.95
C GLY A 135 -13.04 -21.78 -12.42
N VAL A 136 -12.51 -20.60 -12.77
CA VAL A 136 -11.95 -20.35 -14.10
C VAL A 136 -10.66 -21.16 -14.25
N PRO A 137 -10.52 -21.99 -15.31
CA PRO A 137 -9.28 -22.70 -15.59
C PRO A 137 -8.13 -21.73 -15.82
N VAL A 138 -6.98 -22.01 -15.23
CA VAL A 138 -5.78 -21.18 -15.37
C VAL A 138 -4.56 -22.03 -15.63
N THR A 139 -3.62 -21.48 -16.39
CA THR A 139 -2.29 -22.04 -16.62
C THR A 139 -1.24 -20.99 -16.29
N GLU A 140 -0.09 -21.40 -15.77
CA GLU A 140 1.03 -20.47 -15.58
C GLU A 140 1.52 -19.97 -16.94
N ARG A 141 1.71 -18.66 -17.05
CA ARG A 141 2.13 -18.00 -18.29
C ARG A 141 3.44 -17.27 -18.07
N GLU A 142 4.43 -17.64 -18.88
CA GLU A 142 5.71 -16.95 -18.93
C GLU A 142 5.50 -15.47 -19.24
N PRO A 143 6.27 -14.57 -18.59
CA PRO A 143 6.17 -13.15 -18.88
C PRO A 143 6.66 -12.85 -20.31
N PRO A 144 6.21 -11.74 -20.91
CA PRO A 144 6.82 -11.14 -22.09
C PRO A 144 8.34 -11.01 -21.98
N ALA A 145 9.03 -11.03 -23.12
CA ALA A 145 10.50 -11.06 -23.17
C ALA A 145 11.19 -9.80 -22.61
N ASP A 146 10.45 -8.70 -22.45
CA ASP A 146 10.90 -7.46 -21.82
C ASP A 146 10.84 -7.48 -20.29
N ILE A 147 10.34 -8.56 -19.68
CA ILE A 147 10.21 -8.70 -18.22
C ILE A 147 11.12 -9.82 -17.72
N GLU A 148 11.95 -9.50 -16.73
CA GLU A 148 12.54 -10.48 -15.83
C GLU A 148 11.56 -10.71 -14.66
N PRO A 149 11.05 -11.93 -14.45
CA PRO A 149 10.09 -12.19 -13.37
C PRO A 149 10.76 -12.07 -11.99
N TYR A 150 10.05 -11.50 -11.02
CA TYR A 150 10.50 -11.54 -9.63
C TYR A 150 10.56 -12.97 -9.09
N ASP A 151 11.36 -13.17 -8.04
CA ASP A 151 11.44 -14.44 -7.33
C ASP A 151 10.07 -14.92 -6.83
N TRP A 152 9.82 -16.22 -7.04
CA TRP A 152 8.64 -16.88 -6.50
C TRP A 152 8.78 -17.07 -4.99
N ILE A 153 7.92 -16.41 -4.20
CA ILE A 153 7.91 -16.52 -2.74
C ILE A 153 6.50 -16.83 -2.25
N PRO A 154 6.23 -17.98 -1.61
CA PRO A 154 4.91 -18.30 -1.10
C PRO A 154 4.60 -17.39 0.11
N LEU A 155 3.38 -16.88 0.17
CA LEU A 155 2.96 -15.93 1.20
C LEU A 155 1.97 -16.54 2.17
N ALA A 156 2.16 -16.25 3.45
CA ALA A 156 1.19 -16.48 4.51
C ALA A 156 0.65 -15.15 5.03
N ALA A 157 -0.62 -15.16 5.46
CA ALA A 157 -1.26 -14.02 6.11
C ALA A 157 -0.95 -13.98 7.60
N ALA A 158 -0.78 -12.77 8.15
CA ALA A 158 -0.74 -12.53 9.59
C ALA A 158 -1.52 -11.26 9.93
N HIS A 159 -2.43 -11.34 10.89
CA HIS A 159 -3.12 -10.16 11.42
C HIS A 159 -2.10 -9.15 11.95
N ARG A 160 -2.32 -7.88 11.60
CA ARG A 160 -1.58 -6.73 12.12
C ARG A 160 -2.52 -5.58 12.41
N LEU A 161 -2.06 -4.71 13.29
CA LEU A 161 -2.65 -3.39 13.47
C LEU A 161 -1.72 -2.38 12.82
N THR A 162 -2.30 -1.36 12.23
CA THR A 162 -1.60 -0.24 11.59
C THR A 162 -2.24 1.07 12.04
N GLY A 163 -1.46 2.14 12.02
CA GLY A 163 -1.97 3.48 12.22
C GLY A 163 -1.48 4.38 11.07
N PRO A 164 -2.13 5.54 10.89
CA PRO A 164 -1.81 6.44 9.80
C PRO A 164 -0.36 6.96 9.91
N ASP A 165 0.24 7.27 8.76
CA ASP A 165 1.50 8.00 8.71
C ASP A 165 1.31 9.48 9.10
N TRP A 166 2.42 10.24 9.07
CA TRP A 166 2.42 11.64 9.46
C TRP A 166 1.54 12.53 8.58
N SER A 167 1.54 12.37 7.25
CA SER A 167 0.78 13.21 6.32
C SER A 167 -0.62 12.67 6.01
N HIS A 168 -1.03 11.56 6.63
CA HIS A 168 -2.33 10.96 6.36
C HIS A 168 -3.53 11.90 6.68
N PRO A 169 -4.46 12.13 5.73
CA PRO A 169 -5.61 13.02 5.94
C PRO A 169 -6.48 12.73 7.15
N ALA A 170 -6.78 11.45 7.41
CA ALA A 170 -7.57 11.05 8.57
C ALA A 170 -6.92 11.44 9.91
N PHE A 171 -5.58 11.49 9.97
CA PHE A 171 -4.88 11.87 11.18
C PHE A 171 -5.01 13.37 11.45
N ARG A 172 -4.81 14.22 10.42
CA ARG A 172 -5.07 15.66 10.54
C ARG A 172 -6.53 15.95 10.88
N ALA A 173 -7.46 15.30 10.20
CA ALA A 173 -8.89 15.46 10.45
C ALA A 173 -9.29 15.09 11.89
N ALA A 174 -8.70 14.04 12.46
CA ALA A 174 -8.96 13.63 13.84
C ALA A 174 -8.42 14.62 14.89
N CYS A 175 -7.46 15.47 14.53
CA CYS A 175 -6.85 16.46 15.42
C CYS A 175 -7.43 17.87 15.25
N ARG A 176 -8.21 18.14 14.20
CA ARG A 176 -8.63 19.50 13.79
C ARG A 176 -9.33 20.35 14.85
N ASP A 177 -9.91 19.71 15.87
CA ASP A 177 -10.65 20.37 16.95
C ASP A 177 -9.79 20.67 18.18
N LEU A 178 -8.51 20.31 18.16
CA LEU A 178 -7.57 20.58 19.23
C LEU A 178 -7.16 22.06 19.28
N PRO A 179 -6.78 22.59 20.46
CA PRO A 179 -6.33 23.97 20.60
C PRO A 179 -5.13 24.30 19.70
N ALA A 180 -5.05 25.54 19.21
CA ALA A 180 -3.99 25.98 18.29
C ALA A 180 -2.57 25.75 18.84
N ASN A 181 -2.36 25.92 20.14
CA ASN A 181 -1.06 25.67 20.78
C ASN A 181 -0.66 24.19 20.84
N VAL A 182 -1.62 23.27 20.65
CA VAL A 182 -1.37 21.84 20.49
C VAL A 182 -1.13 21.52 19.02
N LEU A 183 -1.93 22.12 18.12
CA LEU A 183 -1.81 21.92 16.68
C LEU A 183 -0.50 22.43 16.10
N SER A 184 0.12 23.46 16.68
CA SER A 184 1.44 23.95 16.25
C SER A 184 2.55 22.89 16.35
N PHE A 185 2.28 21.74 16.97
CA PHE A 185 3.17 20.58 16.93
C PHE A 185 3.37 20.04 15.50
N PHE A 186 2.37 20.16 14.63
CA PHE A 186 2.45 19.73 13.23
C PHE A 186 3.28 20.67 12.34
N ASP A 187 3.57 21.89 12.81
CA ASP A 187 4.30 22.91 12.04
C ASP A 187 5.82 22.64 11.97
N ASP A 188 6.33 21.69 12.77
CA ASP A 188 7.74 21.32 12.83
C ASP A 188 7.95 19.90 12.29
N ASP A 189 8.55 19.81 11.10
CA ASP A 189 8.82 18.55 10.40
C ASP A 189 9.65 17.57 11.22
N ALA A 190 10.52 18.05 12.13
CA ALA A 190 11.32 17.19 12.99
C ALA A 190 10.46 16.33 13.94
N ASN A 191 9.26 16.80 14.30
CA ASN A 191 8.29 16.02 15.06
C ASN A 191 7.74 14.86 14.23
N GLY A 192 7.49 15.10 12.94
CA GLY A 192 7.07 14.08 11.98
C GLY A 192 8.14 13.01 11.80
N ASP A 193 9.40 13.43 11.60
CA ASP A 193 10.54 12.52 11.46
C ASP A 193 10.71 11.60 12.69
N ALA A 194 10.65 12.18 13.90
CA ALA A 194 10.78 11.40 15.13
C ALA A 194 9.65 10.38 15.29
N PHE A 195 8.42 10.76 14.94
CA PHE A 195 7.27 9.89 14.96
C PHE A 195 7.37 8.76 13.92
N MET A 196 7.69 9.10 12.67
CA MET A 196 7.79 8.14 11.56
C MET A 196 8.95 7.16 11.77
N ALA A 197 10.10 7.61 12.28
CA ALA A 197 11.19 6.73 12.67
C ALA A 197 10.76 5.76 13.78
N GLY A 198 9.98 6.25 14.76
CA GLY A 198 9.39 5.43 15.81
C GLY A 198 8.44 4.36 15.26
N LEU A 199 7.57 4.72 14.31
CA LEU A 199 6.66 3.78 13.65
C LEU A 199 7.40 2.76 12.80
N ALA A 200 8.37 3.19 11.99
CA ALA A 200 9.20 2.32 11.15
C ALA A 200 9.87 1.21 11.98
N ALA A 201 10.37 1.53 13.17
CA ALA A 201 10.96 0.55 14.08
C ALA A 201 9.98 -0.53 14.58
N THR A 202 8.66 -0.32 14.43
CA THR A 202 7.64 -1.32 14.76
C THR A 202 7.27 -2.22 13.58
N VAL A 203 7.60 -1.80 12.35
CA VAL A 203 7.20 -2.45 11.11
C VAL A 203 8.40 -3.19 10.51
N PRO A 204 8.41 -4.52 10.44
CA PRO A 204 9.46 -5.23 9.72
C PRO A 204 9.40 -4.87 8.23
N SER A 205 10.54 -4.83 7.55
CA SER A 205 10.64 -4.70 6.09
C SER A 205 10.94 -6.08 5.46
N PRO A 206 10.43 -6.41 4.25
CA PRO A 206 9.52 -5.62 3.40
C PRO A 206 8.07 -5.65 3.89
N ALA A 207 7.34 -4.55 3.67
CA ALA A 207 6.08 -4.24 4.35
C ALA A 207 4.77 -4.70 3.69
N HIS A 208 4.79 -5.70 2.79
CA HIS A 208 3.61 -6.13 2.01
C HIS A 208 2.36 -6.39 2.87
N GLN A 209 1.25 -5.71 2.55
CA GLN A 209 0.03 -5.71 3.36
C GLN A 209 -1.21 -5.53 2.49
N ILE A 210 -2.35 -5.99 3.00
CA ILE A 210 -3.69 -5.74 2.47
C ILE A 210 -4.53 -5.10 3.58
N GLY A 211 -5.23 -4.02 3.25
CA GLY A 211 -6.03 -3.24 4.19
C GLY A 211 -5.19 -2.41 5.15
N GLY A 212 -5.85 -1.75 6.10
CA GLY A 212 -5.22 -0.86 7.06
C GLY A 212 -4.57 0.37 6.44
N TYR A 213 -3.69 1.03 7.19
CA TYR A 213 -2.91 2.16 6.68
C TYR A 213 -1.66 1.69 5.95
N ALA A 214 -1.40 2.31 4.80
CA ALA A 214 -0.14 2.19 4.10
C ALA A 214 1.00 2.73 4.98
N PHE A 215 2.22 2.25 4.72
CA PHE A 215 3.44 2.83 5.29
C PHE A 215 4.23 3.44 4.13
N PRO A 216 3.94 4.69 3.76
CA PRO A 216 4.48 5.30 2.56
C PRO A 216 5.99 5.56 2.68
N VAL A 217 6.67 5.63 1.53
CA VAL A 217 8.07 6.03 1.44
C VAL A 217 8.21 7.56 1.44
N GLN A 218 7.23 8.26 0.86
CA GLN A 218 7.20 9.73 0.77
C GLN A 218 5.96 10.26 1.48
N ASP A 219 4.83 10.35 0.78
CA ASP A 219 3.56 10.88 1.29
C ASP A 219 2.47 9.82 1.35
N ALA A 220 1.41 10.09 2.12
CA ALA A 220 0.24 9.21 2.22
C ALA A 220 -0.29 8.84 0.82
N VAL A 221 -0.37 7.54 0.54
CA VAL A 221 -0.82 7.01 -0.76
C VAL A 221 -2.24 7.47 -1.12
N GLU A 222 -3.06 7.77 -0.11
CA GLU A 222 -4.39 8.36 -0.29
C GLU A 222 -4.35 9.74 -0.97
N LEU A 223 -3.31 10.54 -0.70
CA LEU A 223 -3.09 11.80 -1.41
C LEU A 223 -2.73 11.53 -2.86
N ASP A 224 -1.88 10.54 -3.13
CA ASP A 224 -1.45 10.17 -4.47
C ASP A 224 -2.60 9.66 -5.35
N VAL A 225 -3.44 8.77 -4.79
CA VAL A 225 -4.63 8.24 -5.47
C VAL A 225 -5.65 9.34 -5.73
N ALA A 226 -5.84 10.24 -4.76
CA ALA A 226 -6.71 11.39 -4.95
C ALA A 226 -6.15 12.35 -6.01
N ALA A 227 -4.83 12.51 -6.15
CA ALA A 227 -4.23 13.37 -7.16
C ALA A 227 -4.43 12.85 -8.60
N ALA A 228 -4.66 11.55 -8.76
CA ALA A 228 -5.00 10.97 -10.06
C ALA A 228 -6.42 11.35 -10.53
N HIS A 229 -7.34 11.60 -9.59
CA HIS A 229 -8.76 11.80 -9.86
C HIS A 229 -9.27 13.22 -9.55
N LEU A 230 -8.55 13.94 -8.69
CA LEU A 230 -8.77 15.34 -8.29
C LEU A 230 -7.62 16.20 -8.85
N ARG A 231 -7.82 17.51 -8.95
CA ARG A 231 -6.72 18.40 -9.36
C ARG A 231 -5.59 18.38 -8.32
N ALA A 232 -4.34 18.36 -8.79
CA ALA A 232 -3.15 18.30 -7.93
C ALA A 232 -3.05 19.43 -6.88
N ASP A 233 -3.65 20.59 -7.12
CA ASP A 233 -3.70 21.69 -6.15
C ASP A 233 -4.65 21.41 -4.96
N LEU A 234 -5.71 20.61 -5.16
CA LEU A 234 -6.63 20.22 -4.10
C LEU A 234 -6.02 19.18 -3.15
N VAL A 235 -5.07 18.38 -3.62
CA VAL A 235 -4.40 17.38 -2.79
C VAL A 235 -3.36 18.03 -1.87
N ARG A 236 -2.76 19.13 -2.33
CA ARG A 236 -1.76 19.90 -1.55
C ARG A 236 -2.37 20.90 -0.58
N ASP A 237 -3.68 21.16 -0.69
CA ASP A 237 -4.42 22.00 0.25
C ASP A 237 -5.05 21.15 1.35
N GLU A 238 -4.53 21.25 2.58
CA GLU A 238 -5.08 20.54 3.74
C GLU A 238 -6.56 20.83 3.98
N GLN A 239 -7.07 21.99 3.52
CA GLN A 239 -8.49 22.34 3.63
C GLN A 239 -9.38 21.50 2.70
N ALA A 240 -8.82 20.96 1.62
CA ALA A 240 -9.53 20.13 0.64
C ALA A 240 -9.42 18.61 0.95
N TRP A 241 -8.69 18.23 1.99
CA TRP A 241 -8.51 16.84 2.41
C TRP A 241 -9.79 16.05 2.76
N PRO A 242 -10.92 16.66 3.17
CA PRO A 242 -12.18 15.93 3.25
C PRO A 242 -12.62 15.31 1.90
N ALA A 243 -12.39 15.99 0.78
CA ALA A 243 -12.70 15.46 -0.55
C ALA A 243 -11.73 14.33 -0.96
N VAL A 244 -10.45 14.44 -0.57
CA VAL A 244 -9.45 13.37 -0.75
C VAL A 244 -9.86 12.10 -0.01
N GLN A 245 -10.35 12.21 1.22
CA GLN A 245 -10.83 11.05 1.99
C GLN A 245 -12.07 10.40 1.42
N GLU A 246 -12.96 11.17 0.80
CA GLU A 246 -14.13 10.63 0.12
C GLU A 246 -13.70 9.82 -1.11
N GLU A 247 -12.81 10.38 -1.93
CA GLU A 247 -12.33 9.73 -3.15
C GLU A 247 -11.53 8.46 -2.83
N ALA A 248 -10.64 8.48 -1.82
CA ALA A 248 -9.86 7.31 -1.41
C ALA A 248 -10.70 6.14 -0.85
N ARG A 249 -12.00 6.32 -0.63
CA ARG A 249 -12.94 5.28 -0.15
C ARG A 249 -13.85 4.73 -1.25
N ARG A 250 -13.83 5.34 -2.44
CA ARG A 250 -14.60 4.87 -3.60
C ARG A 250 -13.87 3.71 -4.28
#